data_AF-A0A820W075-F1
#
_entry.id   AF-A0A820W075-F1
#
_cell.length_a   1.000
_cell.length_b   1.000
_cell.length_c   1.000
_cell.angle_alpha   90.00
_cell.angle_beta   90.00
_cell.angle_gamma   90.00
#
_symmetry.space_group_name_H-M   'P 1'
#
loop_
_entity.id
_entity.type
_entity.pdbx_description
1 polymer ?
#
loop_
_entity_poly.entity_id
_entity_poly.type
_entity_poly.pdbx_seq_one_letter_code
_entity_poly.pdbx_strand_id
1 'polypeptide(L)'
;DIKLAVEGLDPYSNESLANTYNNLAMVQLRQGRFEEALANFERTLKIEFSIGNAADIASTYNNIGGVYHEKNNFIKAKCFYKKARSNALTVLTKKHPSIALYKHNMEKAREMIRKNKLRKSMENRDK
;
A
#
# COMPACT_ATOMS: atom_id res chain seq x y z
N ASP A 1 -11.82 14.35 17.03
CA ASP A 1 -11.57 14.84 15.66
C ASP A 1 -10.11 15.24 15.44
N ILE A 2 -9.37 14.49 14.61
CA ILE A 2 -7.94 14.73 14.30
C ILE A 2 -7.77 15.89 13.28
N LYS A 3 -8.88 16.39 12.74
CA LYS A 3 -8.90 17.45 11.71
C LYS A 3 -8.27 18.77 12.17
N LEU A 4 -8.20 19.00 13.48
CA LEU A 4 -7.63 20.22 14.09
C LEU A 4 -6.11 20.19 14.30
N ALA A 5 -5.43 19.04 14.16
CA ALA A 5 -4.00 18.94 14.49
C ALA A 5 -3.05 19.13 13.29
N VAL A 6 -3.55 19.03 12.05
CA VAL A 6 -2.69 19.05 10.85
C VAL A 6 -2.55 20.46 10.27
N GLU A 7 -3.50 21.36 10.56
CA GLU A 7 -3.55 22.70 9.96
C GLU A 7 -2.53 23.71 10.54
N GLY A 8 -1.70 23.32 11.52
CA GLY A 8 -0.74 24.23 12.18
C GLY A 8 0.68 23.70 12.38
N LEU A 9 1.00 22.48 11.92
CA LEU A 9 2.34 21.91 12.01
C LEU A 9 3.14 22.27 10.76
N ASP A 10 4.42 22.61 10.94
CA ASP A 10 5.32 22.85 9.81
C ASP A 10 5.45 21.58 8.93
N PRO A 11 5.78 21.71 7.63
CA PRO A 11 5.88 20.56 6.72
C PRO A 11 6.83 19.45 7.21
N TYR A 12 7.88 19.79 7.96
CA TYR A 12 8.86 18.84 8.48
C TYR A 12 8.29 18.02 9.65
N SER A 13 7.49 18.65 10.51
CA SER A 13 6.71 17.98 11.55
C SER A 13 5.66 17.04 10.96
N ASN A 14 4.99 17.47 9.88
CA ASN A 14 4.03 16.62 9.17
C ASN A 14 4.70 15.41 8.50
N GLU A 15 5.86 15.58 7.87
CA GLU A 15 6.64 14.46 7.31
C GLU A 15 7.04 13.45 8.41
N SER A 16 7.54 13.95 9.54
CA SER A 16 7.90 13.11 10.70
C SER A 16 6.69 12.34 11.25
N LEU A 17 5.52 12.98 11.31
CA LEU A 17 4.28 12.35 11.74
C LEU A 17 3.81 11.26 10.76
N ALA A 18 3.90 11.50 9.45
CA ALA A 18 3.56 10.52 8.42
C ALA A 18 4.46 9.28 8.52
N ASN A 19 5.77 9.48 8.69
CA ASN A 19 6.76 8.42 8.90
C ASN A 19 6.46 7.59 10.16
N THR A 20 6.05 8.26 11.25
CA THR A 20 5.68 7.59 12.50
C THR A 20 4.48 6.67 12.31
N TYR A 21 3.42 7.15 11.66
CA TYR A 21 2.25 6.32 11.35
C TYR A 21 2.58 5.17 10.40
N ASN A 22 3.41 5.41 9.38
CA ASN A 22 3.82 4.38 8.43
C ASN A 22 4.60 3.25 9.13
N ASN A 23 5.54 3.60 10.00
CA ASN A 23 6.33 2.63 10.76
C ASN A 23 5.46 1.84 11.74
N LEU A 24 4.52 2.50 12.43
CA LEU A 24 3.57 1.82 13.30
C LEU A 24 2.68 0.84 12.51
N ALA A 25 2.19 1.25 11.35
CA ALA A 25 1.42 0.38 10.46
C ALA A 25 2.21 -0.85 10.01
N MET A 26 3.50 -0.70 9.69
CA MET A 26 4.36 -1.83 9.35
C MET A 26 4.55 -2.80 10.52
N VAL A 27 4.70 -2.29 11.76
CA VAL A 27 4.79 -3.12 12.97
C VAL A 27 3.48 -3.89 13.18
N GLN A 28 2.33 -3.22 13.06
CA GLN A 28 1.01 -3.83 13.15
C GLN A 28 0.80 -4.91 12.09
N LEU A 29 1.22 -4.65 10.85
CA LEU A 29 1.19 -5.64 9.76
C LEU A 29 1.99 -6.89 10.13
N ARG A 30 3.23 -6.73 10.63
CA ARG A 30 4.06 -7.87 11.06
C ARG A 30 3.45 -8.65 12.22
N GLN A 31 2.60 -8.01 13.02
CA GLN A 31 1.87 -8.64 14.12
C GLN A 31 0.50 -9.19 13.70
N GLY A 32 0.16 -9.17 12.41
CA GLY A 32 -1.13 -9.65 11.87
C GLY A 32 -2.32 -8.74 12.16
N ARG A 33 -2.11 -7.54 12.72
CA ARG A 33 -3.15 -6.56 13.03
C ARG A 33 -3.47 -5.71 11.80
N PHE A 34 -4.11 -6.34 10.81
CA PHE A 34 -4.24 -5.77 9.48
C PHE A 34 -5.14 -4.53 9.42
N GLU A 35 -6.25 -4.51 10.17
CA GLU A 35 -7.19 -3.39 10.19
C GLU A 35 -6.54 -2.13 10.79
N GLU A 36 -5.77 -2.29 11.87
CA GLU A 36 -5.02 -1.19 12.46
C GLU A 36 -3.92 -0.69 11.52
N ALA A 37 -3.21 -1.60 10.85
CA ALA A 37 -2.20 -1.24 9.85
C ALA A 37 -2.81 -0.42 8.71
N LEU A 38 -3.97 -0.84 8.18
CA LEU A 38 -4.69 -0.08 7.15
C LEU A 38 -5.11 1.30 7.65
N ALA A 39 -5.65 1.41 8.87
CA ALA A 39 -6.04 2.69 9.44
C ALA A 39 -4.85 3.66 9.58
N ASN A 40 -3.67 3.16 9.97
CA ASN A 40 -2.48 3.98 10.07
C ASN A 40 -1.89 4.34 8.71
N PHE A 41 -1.86 3.43 7.72
CA PHE A 41 -1.47 3.80 6.35
C PHE A 41 -2.44 4.83 5.73
N GLU A 42 -3.74 4.79 6.05
CA GLU A 42 -4.69 5.82 5.60
C GLU A 42 -4.44 7.18 6.27
N ARG A 43 -3.99 7.21 7.53
CA ARG A 43 -3.53 8.44 8.20
C ARG A 43 -2.28 8.98 7.54
N THR A 44 -1.29 8.12 7.26
CA THR A 44 -0.08 8.46 6.52
C THR A 44 -0.42 9.09 5.18
N LEU A 45 -1.27 8.45 4.35
CA LEU A 45 -1.68 8.98 3.05
C LEU A 45 -2.30 10.38 3.14
N LYS A 46 -3.16 10.63 4.14
CA LYS A 46 -3.78 11.96 4.32
C LYS A 46 -2.72 13.06 4.51
N ILE A 47 -1.68 12.78 5.29
CA ILE A 47 -0.60 13.72 5.55
C ILE A 47 0.27 13.87 4.31
N GLU A 48 0.72 12.78 3.69
CA GLU A 48 1.56 12.82 2.49
C GLU A 48 0.88 13.57 1.32
N PHE A 49 -0.45 13.42 1.17
CA PHE A 49 -1.24 14.19 0.21
C PHE A 49 -1.27 15.69 0.55
N SER A 50 -1.38 16.06 1.83
CA SER A 50 -1.38 17.48 2.23
C SER A 50 -0.04 18.19 1.99
N ILE A 51 1.08 17.48 2.07
CA ILE A 51 2.43 18.04 1.86
C ILE A 51 2.96 17.80 0.44
N GLY A 52 2.23 17.07 -0.42
CA GLY A 52 2.60 16.84 -1.82
C GLY A 52 3.73 15.83 -2.06
N ASN A 53 3.98 14.91 -1.14
CA ASN A 53 5.08 13.95 -1.24
C ASN A 53 4.69 12.70 -2.08
N ALA A 54 4.77 12.83 -3.40
CA ALA A 54 4.39 11.77 -4.33
C ALA A 54 5.27 10.50 -4.25
N ALA A 55 6.52 10.60 -3.78
CA ALA A 55 7.36 9.41 -3.62
C ALA A 55 6.85 8.54 -2.45
N ASP A 56 6.51 9.17 -1.33
CA ASP A 56 6.05 8.45 -0.14
C ASP A 56 4.61 7.95 -0.28
N ILE A 57 3.73 8.71 -0.96
CA ILE A 57 2.38 8.22 -1.35
C ILE A 57 2.48 6.89 -2.12
N ALA A 58 3.43 6.79 -3.05
CA ALA A 58 3.64 5.55 -3.81
C ALA A 58 4.12 4.40 -2.91
N SER A 59 5.02 4.68 -1.97
CA SER A 59 5.51 3.71 -0.98
C SER A 59 4.37 3.21 -0.08
N THR A 60 3.57 4.12 0.46
CA THR A 60 2.43 3.82 1.33
C THR A 60 1.36 3.02 0.58
N TYR A 61 1.07 3.33 -0.68
CA TYR A 61 0.20 2.48 -1.50
C TYR A 61 0.74 1.07 -1.71
N ASN A 62 2.06 0.91 -1.89
CA ASN A 62 2.66 -0.41 -2.00
C ASN A 62 2.51 -1.20 -0.68
N ASN A 63 2.68 -0.54 0.47
CA ASN A 63 2.52 -1.17 1.77
C ASN A 63 1.08 -1.63 2.01
N ILE A 64 0.08 -0.81 1.66
CA ILE A 64 -1.33 -1.22 1.67
C ILE A 64 -1.57 -2.43 0.76
N GLY A 65 -0.93 -2.44 -0.41
CA GLY A 65 -0.93 -3.61 -1.29
C GLY A 65 -0.41 -4.87 -0.60
N GLY A 66 0.68 -4.74 0.16
CA GLY A 66 1.23 -5.79 1.04
C GLY A 66 0.23 -6.29 2.07
N VAL A 67 -0.47 -5.40 2.78
CA VAL A 67 -1.51 -5.79 3.75
C VAL A 67 -2.58 -6.66 3.08
N TYR A 68 -3.10 -6.23 1.92
CA TYR A 68 -4.11 -7.03 1.21
C TYR A 68 -3.56 -8.34 0.64
N HIS A 69 -2.27 -8.40 0.32
CA HIS A 69 -1.60 -9.63 -0.09
C HIS A 69 -1.58 -10.65 1.05
N GLU A 70 -1.16 -10.25 2.25
CA GLU A 70 -1.16 -11.10 3.45
C GLU A 70 -2.58 -11.55 3.84
N LYS A 71 -3.60 -10.71 3.60
CA LYS A 71 -5.02 -11.08 3.77
C LYS A 71 -5.57 -12.01 2.67
N ASN A 72 -4.74 -12.51 1.76
CA ASN A 72 -5.15 -13.28 0.57
C ASN A 72 -6.14 -12.55 -0.37
N ASN A 73 -6.29 -11.23 -0.23
CA ASN A 73 -7.12 -10.41 -1.11
C ASN A 73 -6.27 -9.86 -2.25
N PHE A 74 -5.85 -10.77 -3.14
CA PHE A 74 -4.94 -10.46 -4.23
C PHE A 74 -5.52 -9.47 -5.25
N ILE A 75 -6.85 -9.36 -5.36
CA ILE A 75 -7.52 -8.37 -6.21
C ILE A 75 -7.26 -6.95 -5.68
N LYS A 76 -7.47 -6.70 -4.39
CA LYS A 76 -7.16 -5.41 -3.77
C LYS A 76 -5.65 -5.14 -3.75
N ALA A 77 -4.82 -6.14 -3.44
CA ALA A 77 -3.36 -6.01 -3.48
C ALA A 77 -2.87 -5.50 -4.85
N LYS A 78 -3.29 -6.17 -5.94
CA LYS A 78 -2.99 -5.76 -7.32
C LYS A 78 -3.41 -4.31 -7.62
N CYS A 79 -4.58 -3.89 -7.13
CA CYS A 79 -5.07 -2.53 -7.32
C CYS A 79 -4.15 -1.49 -6.66
N PHE A 80 -3.74 -1.74 -5.42
CA PHE A 80 -2.86 -0.84 -4.67
C PHE A 80 -1.43 -0.81 -5.22
N TYR A 81 -0.87 -1.95 -5.66
CA TYR A 81 0.42 -1.96 -6.37
C TYR A 81 0.37 -1.18 -7.69
N LYS A 82 -0.78 -1.22 -8.40
CA LYS A 82 -0.98 -0.38 -9.59
C LYS A 82 -1.01 1.11 -9.23
N LYS A 83 -1.70 1.49 -8.14
CA LYS A 83 -1.72 2.88 -7.64
C LYS A 83 -0.32 3.36 -7.27
N ALA A 84 0.45 2.55 -6.54
CA ALA A 84 1.85 2.82 -6.19
C ALA A 84 2.69 3.12 -7.45
N ARG A 85 2.63 2.24 -8.44
CA ARG A 85 3.35 2.43 -9.72
C ARG A 85 2.90 3.68 -10.47
N SER A 86 1.59 3.91 -10.59
CA SER A 86 1.04 5.07 -11.29
C SER A 86 1.47 6.38 -10.62
N ASN A 87 1.45 6.43 -9.28
CA ASN A 87 1.84 7.61 -8.53
C ASN A 87 3.35 7.84 -8.58
N ALA A 88 4.18 6.80 -8.44
CA ALA A 88 5.63 6.90 -8.58
C ALA A 88 6.07 7.41 -9.97
N LEU A 89 5.37 7.02 -11.05
CA LEU A 89 5.68 7.50 -12.41
C LEU A 89 5.40 9.00 -12.62
N THR A 90 4.78 9.69 -11.67
CA THR A 90 4.60 11.14 -11.74
C THR A 90 5.89 11.90 -11.40
N VAL A 91 6.78 11.29 -10.63
CA VAL A 91 8.03 11.92 -10.14
C VAL A 91 9.30 11.11 -10.44
N LEU A 92 9.17 9.83 -10.82
CA LEU A 92 10.29 8.92 -11.11
C LEU A 92 10.27 8.44 -12.57
N THR A 93 11.47 8.22 -13.11
CA THR A 93 11.61 7.61 -14.44
C THR A 93 11.23 6.13 -14.43
N LYS A 94 10.87 5.59 -15.59
CA LYS A 94 10.52 4.16 -15.75
C LYS A 94 11.65 3.18 -15.35
N LYS A 95 12.90 3.66 -15.30
CA LYS A 95 14.09 2.85 -14.92
C LYS A 95 14.34 2.84 -13.40
N HIS A 96 13.61 3.62 -12.61
CA HIS A 96 13.81 3.67 -11.18
C HIS A 96 13.47 2.32 -10.51
N PRO A 97 14.29 1.82 -9.56
CA PRO A 97 14.07 0.50 -8.93
C PRO A 97 12.68 0.30 -8.34
N SER A 98 12.10 1.33 -7.71
CA SER A 98 10.74 1.27 -7.14
C SER A 98 9.68 0.90 -8.19
N ILE A 99 9.81 1.37 -9.44
CA ILE A 99 8.87 1.02 -10.52
C ILE A 99 8.90 -0.48 -10.82
N ALA A 100 10.10 -1.08 -10.84
CA ALA A 100 10.26 -2.51 -11.02
C ALA A 100 9.69 -3.30 -9.83
N LEU A 101 9.94 -2.84 -8.60
CA LEU A 101 9.39 -3.45 -7.39
C LEU A 101 7.86 -3.48 -7.40
N TYR A 102 7.19 -2.35 -7.68
CA TYR A 102 5.74 -2.30 -7.71
C TYR A 102 5.14 -3.16 -8.84
N LYS A 103 5.83 -3.24 -9.99
CA LYS A 103 5.45 -4.13 -11.08
C LYS A 103 5.54 -5.60 -10.65
N HIS A 104 6.65 -5.99 -10.02
CA HIS A 104 6.86 -7.34 -9.48
C HIS A 104 5.78 -7.74 -8.48
N ASN A 105 5.48 -6.88 -7.51
CA ASN A 105 4.44 -7.13 -6.51
C ASN A 105 3.05 -7.27 -7.16
N MET A 106 2.75 -6.42 -8.16
CA MET A 106 1.52 -6.53 -8.95
C MET A 106 1.45 -7.85 -9.73
N GLU A 107 2.57 -8.33 -10.27
CA GLU A 107 2.65 -9.60 -11.01
C GLU A 107 2.46 -10.81 -10.09
N LYS A 108 3.09 -10.82 -8.91
CA LYS A 108 2.83 -11.82 -7.87
C LYS A 108 1.35 -11.90 -7.50
N ALA A 109 0.71 -10.75 -7.28
CA ALA A 109 -0.73 -10.71 -6.99
C ALA A 109 -1.57 -11.27 -8.15
N ARG A 110 -1.19 -11.01 -9.42
CA ARG A 110 -1.87 -11.60 -10.61
C ARG A 110 -1.74 -13.11 -10.66
N GLU A 111 -0.55 -13.63 -10.35
CA GLU A 111 -0.31 -15.07 -10.31
C GLU A 111 -1.20 -15.75 -9.27
N MET A 112 -1.28 -15.18 -8.06
CA MET A 112 -2.13 -15.69 -6.99
C MET A 112 -3.62 -15.66 -7.34
N ILE A 113 -4.10 -14.62 -8.02
CA ILE A 113 -5.47 -14.57 -8.56
C ILE A 113 -5.71 -15.74 -9.53
N ARG A 114 -4.77 -16.01 -10.44
CA ARG A 114 -4.89 -17.11 -11.41
C ARG A 114 -4.90 -18.47 -10.72
N LYS A 115 -3.99 -18.69 -9.76
CA LYS A 115 -3.93 -19.93 -8.96
C LYS A 115 -5.22 -20.18 -8.18
N ASN A 116 -5.76 -19.15 -7.52
CA ASN A 116 -7.03 -19.27 -6.78
C ASN A 116 -8.21 -19.61 -7.70
N LYS A 117 -8.26 -19.02 -8.90
CA LYS A 117 -9.29 -19.35 -9.89
C LYS A 117 -9.18 -20.81 -10.36
N LEU A 118 -7.96 -21.29 -10.61
CA LEU A 118 -7.72 -22.67 -11.02
C LEU A 118 -8.09 -23.66 -9.91
N ARG A 119 -7.68 -23.39 -8.67
CA ARG A 119 -8.00 -24.22 -7.50
C ARG A 119 -9.51 -24.40 -7.33
N LYS A 120 -10.27 -23.30 -7.35
CA LYS A 120 -11.73 -23.34 -7.27
C LYS A 120 -12.39 -24.13 -8.42
N SER A 121 -11.79 -24.11 -9.61
CA SER A 121 -12.26 -24.89 -10.76
C SER A 121 -11.95 -26.39 -10.64
N MET A 122 -10.94 -26.79 -9.85
CA MET A 122 -10.64 -28.19 -9.57
C MET A 122 -11.59 -28.72 -8.48
N GLU A 123 -11.76 -27.98 -7.39
CA GLU A 123 -12.69 -28.32 -6.29
C GLU A 123 -14.14 -28.50 -6.76
N ASN A 124 -14.56 -27.81 -7.83
CA ASN A 124 -15.89 -27.96 -8.41
C ASN A 124 -16.03 -29.15 -9.37
N ARG A 125 -14.92 -29.75 -9.83
CA ARG A 125 -14.93 -30.95 -10.70
C ARG A 125 -14.96 -32.24 -9.90
N ASP A 126 -14.51 -32.20 -8.65
CA ASP A 126 -14.45 -33.35 -7.74
C ASP A 126 -15.73 -33.49 -6.88
N LYS A 127 -16.78 -32.70 -7.16
CA LYS A 127 -18.10 -32.72 -6.51
C LYS A 127 -19.16 -33.13 -7.51
#